data_AF-A0A1B6LA75-F1
#
_entry.id   AF-A0A1B6LA75-F1
#
_cell.length_a   1.000
_cell.length_b   1.000
_cell.length_c   1.000
_cell.angle_alpha   90.00
_cell.angle_beta   90.00
_cell.angle_gamma   90.00
#
_symmetry.space_group_name_H-M   'P 1'
#
loop_
_entity.id
_entity.type
_entity.pdbx_description
1 polymer ?
#
loop_
_entity_poly.entity_id
_entity_poly.type
_entity_poly.pdbx_seq_one_letter_code
_entity_poly.pdbx_strand_id
1 'polypeptide(L)'
;LLICNDGVMRHEATAAVNLMRATFARIRSDEEARKGLVIVKALYGRLVALTVVATDTERAASEEVIDVTIPLQCLVKDSLLILHDASKSQLPGFYDPCVGEDKALYIQYLFHSHLHEFVSPDCDPLRIPKQTHRLNTT
;
A
#
# COMPACT_ATOMS: atom_id res chain seq x y z
N LEU A 1 21.75 10.12 -18.58
CA LEU A 1 20.94 9.08 -19.25
C LEU A 1 19.93 8.44 -18.27
N LEU A 2 19.30 9.22 -17.36
CA LEU A 2 18.51 8.67 -16.25
C LEU A 2 17.04 9.11 -16.22
N ILE A 3 16.56 9.87 -17.22
CA ILE A 3 15.23 10.50 -17.19
C ILE A 3 14.13 9.59 -17.80
N CYS A 4 14.49 8.41 -18.33
CA CYS A 4 13.55 7.53 -19.03
C CYS A 4 13.02 6.36 -18.20
N ASN A 5 13.52 6.13 -16.97
CA ASN A 5 13.15 4.94 -16.20
C ASN A 5 11.90 5.16 -15.33
N ASP A 6 11.72 6.36 -14.78
CA ASP A 6 10.59 6.68 -13.89
C ASP A 6 9.23 6.61 -14.61
N GLY A 7 9.19 7.05 -15.87
CA GLY A 7 7.99 6.98 -16.71
C GLY A 7 7.58 5.54 -17.07
N VAL A 8 8.56 4.66 -17.30
CA VAL A 8 8.34 3.25 -17.66
C VAL A 8 7.78 2.49 -16.46
N MET A 9 8.39 2.62 -15.28
CA MET A 9 7.95 1.93 -14.06
C MET A 9 6.54 2.34 -13.63
N ARG A 10 6.20 3.63 -13.73
CA ARG A 10 4.84 4.13 -13.47
C ARG A 10 3.82 3.54 -14.45
N HIS A 11 4.18 3.43 -15.73
CA HIS A 11 3.29 2.87 -16.75
C HIS A 11 3.09 1.37 -16.56
N GLU A 12 4.16 0.63 -16.26
CA GLU A 12 4.11 -0.80 -15.94
C GLU A 12 3.27 -1.07 -14.68
N ALA A 13 3.45 -0.29 -13.62
CA ALA A 13 2.63 -0.40 -12.41
C ALA A 13 1.15 -0.15 -12.71
N THR A 14 0.83 0.89 -13.49
CA THR A 14 -0.55 1.20 -13.88
C THR A 14 -1.17 0.09 -14.74
N ALA A 15 -0.42 -0.45 -15.69
CA ALA A 15 -0.85 -1.57 -16.52
C ALA A 15 -1.08 -2.85 -15.68
N ALA A 16 -0.17 -3.15 -14.75
CA ALA A 16 -0.30 -4.25 -13.81
C ALA A 16 -1.54 -4.12 -12.93
N VAL A 17 -1.80 -2.93 -12.37
CA VAL A 17 -3.01 -2.64 -11.59
C VAL A 17 -4.28 -2.91 -12.39
N ASN A 18 -4.31 -2.50 -13.67
CA ASN A 18 -5.46 -2.76 -14.54
C ASN A 18 -5.67 -4.26 -14.80
N LEU A 19 -4.59 -5.02 -14.99
CA LEU A 19 -4.66 -6.48 -15.14
C LEU A 19 -5.09 -7.18 -13.83
N MET A 20 -4.74 -6.60 -12.68
CA MET A 20 -5.07 -7.12 -11.35
C MET A 20 -6.51 -6.89 -10.92
N ARG A 21 -7.31 -6.05 -11.62
CA ARG A 21 -8.67 -5.69 -11.18
C ARG A 21 -9.60 -6.89 -10.95
N ALA A 22 -9.54 -7.90 -11.81
CA ALA A 22 -10.35 -9.11 -11.65
C ALA A 22 -9.91 -9.94 -10.43
N THR A 23 -8.61 -10.09 -10.24
CA THR A 23 -8.03 -10.77 -9.08
C THR A 23 -8.34 -10.03 -7.78
N PHE A 24 -8.21 -8.70 -7.78
CA PHE A 24 -8.58 -7.82 -6.68
C PHE A 24 -10.05 -8.00 -6.28
N ALA A 25 -10.97 -7.91 -7.23
CA ALA A 25 -12.40 -8.03 -6.97
C ALA A 25 -12.74 -9.38 -6.34
N ARG A 26 -12.14 -10.47 -6.85
CA ARG A 26 -12.33 -11.81 -6.29
C ARG A 26 -11.77 -11.92 -4.87
N ILE A 27 -10.50 -11.60 -4.66
CA ILE A 27 -9.85 -11.71 -3.34
C ILE A 27 -10.59 -10.85 -2.32
N ARG A 28 -10.94 -9.61 -2.68
CA ARG A 28 -11.67 -8.70 -1.80
C ARG A 28 -13.03 -9.29 -1.40
N SER A 29 -13.81 -9.78 -2.37
CA SER A 29 -15.11 -10.39 -2.08
C SER A 29 -15.00 -11.63 -1.19
N ASP A 30 -14.01 -12.49 -1.44
CA ASP A 30 -13.77 -13.70 -0.65
C ASP A 30 -13.38 -13.34 0.80
N GLU A 31 -12.48 -12.36 0.97
CA GLU A 31 -12.05 -11.87 2.28
C GLU A 31 -13.18 -11.13 3.02
N GLU A 32 -14.01 -10.35 2.34
CA GLU A 32 -15.19 -9.70 2.92
C GLU A 32 -16.22 -10.75 3.43
N ALA A 33 -16.51 -11.79 2.63
CA ALA A 33 -17.47 -12.83 3.00
C ALA A 33 -17.05 -13.62 4.25
N ARG A 34 -15.75 -13.89 4.40
CA ARG A 34 -15.19 -14.59 5.56
C ARG A 34 -14.77 -13.67 6.71
N LYS A 35 -14.99 -12.36 6.60
CA LYS A 35 -14.52 -11.33 7.55
C LYS A 35 -13.00 -11.42 7.79
N GLY A 36 -12.26 -11.73 6.74
CA GLY A 36 -10.81 -11.86 6.72
C GLY A 36 -10.12 -10.50 6.56
N LEU A 37 -8.97 -10.49 5.88
CA LEU A 37 -8.12 -9.31 5.74
C LEU A 37 -8.50 -8.51 4.48
N VAL A 38 -9.07 -7.33 4.69
CA VAL A 38 -9.47 -6.42 3.61
C VAL A 38 -8.71 -5.10 3.75
N ILE A 39 -7.87 -4.78 2.77
CA ILE A 39 -7.16 -3.51 2.69
C ILE A 39 -8.15 -2.41 2.30
N VAL A 40 -8.31 -1.43 3.18
CA VAL A 40 -9.20 -0.27 2.99
C VAL A 40 -8.46 0.82 2.23
N LYS A 41 -7.23 1.10 2.64
CA LYS A 41 -6.37 2.13 2.05
C LYS A 41 -4.92 1.77 2.28
N ALA A 42 -4.09 1.87 1.25
CA ALA A 42 -2.66 1.72 1.39
C ALA A 42 -1.90 2.73 0.53
N LEU A 43 -0.93 3.41 1.14
CA LEU A 43 -0.14 4.47 0.52
C LEU A 43 1.34 4.20 0.72
N TYR A 44 2.14 4.36 -0.33
CA TYR A 44 3.58 4.14 -0.29
C TYR A 44 4.34 5.36 -0.80
N GLY A 45 5.41 5.74 -0.13
CA GLY A 45 6.25 6.88 -0.49
C GLY A 45 6.66 7.70 0.72
N ARG A 46 6.93 8.99 0.53
CA ARG A 46 7.33 9.89 1.63
C ARG A 46 6.12 10.28 2.48
N LEU A 47 5.85 9.52 3.55
CA LEU A 47 4.67 9.75 4.40
C LEU A 47 4.71 11.05 5.22
N VAL A 48 5.86 11.72 5.35
CA VAL A 48 5.92 13.07 5.93
C VAL A 48 5.04 14.03 5.11
N ALA A 49 4.95 13.85 3.79
CA ALA A 49 4.05 14.63 2.95
C ALA A 49 2.56 14.48 3.33
N LEU A 50 2.17 13.37 3.96
CA LEU A 50 0.79 13.11 4.41
C LEU A 50 0.39 13.86 5.69
N THR A 51 1.34 14.33 6.50
CA THR A 51 1.04 15.13 7.70
C THR A 51 1.04 16.63 7.41
N VAL A 52 1.74 17.09 6.36
CA VAL A 52 1.81 18.51 5.96
C VAL A 52 0.62 18.97 5.09
N VAL A 53 -0.32 18.07 4.78
CA VAL A 53 -1.50 18.33 3.93
C VAL A 53 -2.49 19.34 4.56
N ALA A 54 -2.21 19.86 5.76
CA ALA A 54 -2.95 20.97 6.35
C ALA A 54 -2.54 22.36 5.80
N THR A 55 -1.51 22.46 4.95
CA THR A 55 -1.01 23.73 4.42
C THR A 55 -0.68 23.65 2.92
N ASP A 56 -1.56 24.20 2.07
CA ASP A 56 -1.42 24.76 0.69
C ASP A 56 -0.48 24.12 -0.37
N THR A 57 0.17 22.99 -0.11
CA THR A 57 1.18 22.39 -1.00
C THR A 57 0.72 21.04 -1.56
N GLU A 58 -0.54 20.98 -2.01
CA GLU A 58 -1.22 19.73 -2.39
C GLU A 58 -0.66 19.05 -3.66
N ARG A 59 0.01 19.79 -4.56
CA ARG A 59 0.49 19.23 -5.83
C ARG A 59 1.77 18.38 -5.69
N ALA A 60 2.73 18.81 -4.86
CA ALA A 60 4.00 18.09 -4.69
C ALA A 60 3.83 16.80 -3.85
N ALA A 61 2.97 16.84 -2.83
CA ALA A 61 2.68 15.68 -1.98
C ALA A 61 2.06 14.50 -2.75
N SER A 62 1.39 14.79 -3.88
CA SER A 62 0.76 13.77 -4.73
C SER A 62 1.73 13.04 -5.67
N GLU A 63 2.92 13.59 -5.92
CA GLU A 63 3.93 12.94 -6.79
C GLU A 63 4.85 11.99 -6.01
N GLU A 64 5.04 12.25 -4.70
CA GLU A 64 5.93 11.49 -3.82
C GLU A 64 5.23 10.35 -3.07
N VAL A 65 3.93 10.13 -3.31
CA VAL A 65 3.12 9.08 -2.69
C VAL A 65 2.24 8.40 -3.72
N ILE A 66 2.15 7.07 -3.65
CA ILE A 66 1.40 6.24 -4.58
C ILE A 66 0.32 5.45 -3.85
N ASP A 67 -0.84 5.30 -4.49
CA ASP A 67 -1.89 4.39 -4.02
C ASP A 67 -1.56 2.96 -4.44
N VAL A 68 -1.34 2.12 -3.43
CA VAL A 68 -0.99 0.72 -3.58
C VAL A 68 -2.05 -0.21 -3.00
N THR A 69 -3.28 0.30 -2.80
CA THR A 69 -4.39 -0.45 -2.22
C THR A 69 -4.72 -1.72 -3.02
N ILE A 70 -4.83 -1.59 -4.35
CA ILE A 70 -5.14 -2.71 -5.25
C ILE A 70 -4.01 -3.77 -5.26
N PRO A 71 -2.75 -3.41 -5.57
CA PRO A 71 -1.68 -4.40 -5.61
C PRO A 71 -1.46 -5.05 -4.24
N LEU A 72 -1.54 -4.29 -3.15
CA LEU A 72 -1.37 -4.83 -1.80
C LEU A 72 -2.48 -5.82 -1.42
N GLN A 73 -3.74 -5.54 -1.77
CA GLN A 73 -4.85 -6.49 -1.57
C GLN A 73 -4.65 -7.78 -2.38
N CYS A 74 -4.06 -7.71 -3.57
CA CYS A 74 -3.79 -8.88 -4.40
C CYS A 74 -2.72 -9.81 -3.79
N LEU A 75 -1.89 -9.30 -2.87
CA LEU A 75 -0.90 -10.08 -2.13
C LEU A 75 -1.49 -10.81 -0.90
N VAL A 76 -2.74 -10.50 -0.53
CA VAL A 76 -3.42 -11.17 0.59
C VAL A 76 -3.74 -12.62 0.21
N LYS A 77 -3.37 -13.55 1.09
CA LYS A 77 -3.67 -14.97 0.96
C LYS A 77 -4.09 -15.53 2.31
N ASP A 78 -5.22 -16.25 2.34
CA ASP A 78 -5.74 -16.88 3.55
C ASP A 78 -5.90 -15.89 4.72
N SER A 79 -6.44 -14.70 4.45
CA SER A 79 -6.59 -13.60 5.41
C SER A 79 -5.27 -13.13 6.07
N LEU A 80 -4.14 -13.34 5.40
CA LEU A 80 -2.82 -12.95 5.85
C LEU A 80 -2.08 -12.18 4.75
N LEU A 81 -1.33 -11.16 5.15
CA LEU A 81 -0.34 -10.50 4.29
C LEU A 81 1.02 -10.63 4.94
N ILE A 82 1.98 -11.19 4.20
CA ILE A 82 3.39 -11.31 4.59
C ILE A 82 4.22 -10.60 3.54
N LEU A 83 5.01 -9.62 3.96
CA LEU A 83 6.09 -9.05 3.16
C LEU A 83 7.42 -9.39 3.83
N HIS A 84 8.40 -9.78 3.01
CA HIS A 84 9.75 -10.12 3.46
C HIS A 84 10.64 -8.87 3.53
N ASP A 85 11.84 -9.04 4.06
CA ASP A 85 12.86 -8.01 4.15
C ASP A 85 13.42 -7.66 2.76
N ALA A 86 12.69 -6.79 2.06
CA ALA A 86 13.01 -6.29 0.73
C ALA A 86 12.29 -4.95 0.52
N SER A 87 12.80 -4.12 -0.39
CA SER A 87 12.15 -2.86 -0.72
C SER A 87 10.75 -3.11 -1.28
N LYS A 88 9.76 -2.43 -0.70
CA LYS A 88 8.35 -2.54 -1.13
C LYS A 88 8.15 -1.99 -2.55
N SER A 89 9.04 -1.13 -3.03
CA SER A 89 9.07 -0.64 -4.41
C SER A 89 9.21 -1.75 -5.45
N GLN A 90 9.76 -2.92 -5.08
CA GLN A 90 9.95 -4.07 -5.97
C GLN A 90 8.72 -4.99 -6.06
N LEU A 91 7.66 -4.69 -5.29
CA LEU A 91 6.43 -5.48 -5.33
C LEU A 91 5.67 -5.24 -6.64
N PRO A 92 4.95 -6.25 -7.15
CA PRO A 92 4.12 -6.08 -8.35
C PRO A 92 3.11 -4.95 -8.18
N GLY A 93 3.12 -3.97 -9.09
CA GLY A 93 2.23 -2.81 -9.04
C GLY A 93 2.70 -1.69 -8.10
N PHE A 94 3.89 -1.81 -7.49
CA PHE A 94 4.58 -0.74 -6.78
C PHE A 94 5.62 -0.09 -7.68
N TYR A 95 6.01 1.14 -7.34
CA TYR A 95 7.22 1.80 -7.83
C TYR A 95 7.76 2.71 -6.72
N ASP A 96 9.00 3.19 -6.84
CA ASP A 96 9.55 4.19 -5.93
C ASP A 96 9.18 5.61 -6.41
N PRO A 97 8.27 6.33 -5.72
CA PRO A 97 7.90 7.69 -6.13
C PRO A 97 8.91 8.76 -5.69
N CYS A 98 9.85 8.44 -4.79
CA CYS A 98 10.75 9.40 -4.16
C CYS A 98 12.15 8.79 -3.97
N VAL A 99 12.86 8.60 -5.08
CA VAL A 99 14.20 7.99 -5.10
C VAL A 99 15.19 8.83 -4.30
N GLY A 100 15.93 8.16 -3.41
CA GLY A 100 16.94 8.79 -2.54
C GLY A 100 16.39 9.30 -1.22
N GLU A 101 15.09 9.13 -0.96
CA GLU A 101 14.39 9.65 0.21
C GLU A 101 13.80 8.52 1.06
N ASP A 102 13.58 8.81 2.34
CA ASP A 102 12.95 7.84 3.26
C ASP A 102 11.48 7.65 2.92
N LYS A 103 11.13 6.39 2.64
CA LYS A 103 9.79 5.97 2.24
C LYS A 103 9.23 4.90 3.17
N ALA A 104 7.92 4.90 3.30
CA ALA A 104 7.19 3.99 4.16
C ALA A 104 5.84 3.62 3.53
N LEU A 105 5.31 2.48 3.99
CA LEU A 105 4.00 1.96 3.60
C LEU A 105 3.01 2.20 4.75
N TYR A 106 2.05 3.07 4.51
CA TYR A 106 0.87 3.23 5.35
C TYR A 106 -0.19 2.22 4.92
N ILE A 107 -0.82 1.54 5.87
CA ILE A 107 -1.88 0.55 5.62
C ILE A 107 -3.01 0.76 6.62
N GLN A 108 -4.22 0.88 6.10
CA GLN A 108 -5.46 0.74 6.83
C GLN A 108 -6.20 -0.51 6.32
N TYR A 109 -6.62 -1.37 7.23
CA TYR A 109 -7.28 -2.63 6.87
C TYR A 109 -8.37 -3.03 7.86
N LEU A 110 -9.33 -3.82 7.39
CA LEU A 110 -10.32 -4.51 8.20
C LEU A 110 -9.86 -5.94 8.44
N PHE A 111 -10.03 -6.41 9.67
CA PHE A 111 -9.92 -7.82 10.03
C PHE A 111 -10.98 -8.15 11.07
N HIS A 112 -11.80 -9.17 10.82
CA HIS A 112 -12.97 -9.49 11.63
C HIS A 112 -13.90 -8.29 11.88
N SER A 113 -14.10 -7.44 10.87
CA SER A 113 -14.90 -6.19 10.96
C SER A 113 -14.33 -5.12 11.91
N HIS A 114 -13.08 -5.25 12.36
CA HIS A 114 -12.37 -4.23 13.13
C HIS A 114 -11.36 -3.50 12.26
N LEU A 115 -11.36 -2.17 12.35
CA LEU A 115 -10.42 -1.32 11.65
C LEU A 115 -9.06 -1.35 12.34
N HIS A 116 -8.01 -1.46 11.54
CA HIS A 116 -6.64 -1.44 11.97
C HIS A 116 -5.85 -0.46 11.10
N GLU A 117 -4.81 0.11 11.68
CA GLU A 117 -3.91 1.04 11.01
C GLU A 117 -2.47 0.79 11.44
N PHE A 118 -1.54 0.84 10.48
CA PHE A 118 -0.12 0.65 10.73
C PHE A 118 0.74 1.32 9.66
N VAL A 119 1.94 1.75 10.05
CA VAL A 119 2.97 2.28 9.15
C VAL A 119 4.21 1.39 9.24
N SER A 120 4.71 0.94 8.09
CA SER A 120 5.90 0.10 7.96
C SER A 120 6.98 0.82 7.17
N PRO A 121 8.24 0.87 7.65
CA PRO A 121 9.39 1.32 6.85
C PRO A 121 9.58 0.48 5.58
N ASP A 122 10.29 0.99 4.57
CA ASP A 122 10.41 0.35 3.25
C ASP A 122 10.92 -1.10 3.27
N CYS A 123 12.03 -1.37 3.93
CA CYS A 123 12.63 -2.71 3.94
C CYS A 123 12.05 -3.61 5.03
N ASP A 124 11.36 -3.07 6.03
CA ASP A 124 10.93 -3.86 7.18
C ASP A 124 9.96 -4.99 6.77
N PRO A 125 10.20 -6.23 7.25
CA PRO A 125 9.26 -7.31 7.06
C PRO A 125 7.99 -7.02 7.87
N LEU A 126 6.83 -7.29 7.28
CA LEU A 126 5.56 -7.15 7.97
C LEU A 126 4.71 -8.40 7.81
N ARG A 127 3.96 -8.70 8.86
CA ARG A 127 2.95 -9.75 8.88
C ARG A 127 1.71 -9.19 9.56
N ILE A 128 0.63 -9.03 8.81
CA ILE A 128 -0.67 -8.55 9.31
C ILE A 128 -1.74 -9.60 9.01
N PRO A 129 -2.79 -9.72 9.83
CA PRO A 129 -3.22 -8.79 10.90
C PRO A 129 -2.44 -8.92 12.22
N LYS A 130 -2.28 -7.80 12.95
CA LYS A 130 -1.81 -7.77 14.36
C LYS A 130 -2.82 -7.03 15.24
N GLN A 131 -3.07 -7.54 16.44
CA GLN A 131 -3.99 -6.90 17.41
C GLN A 131 -3.52 -5.51 17.83
N THR A 132 -2.22 -5.28 17.91
CA THR A 132 -1.61 -3.98 18.28
C THR A 132 -1.93 -2.86 17.29
N HIS A 133 -2.37 -3.19 16.08
CA HIS A 133 -2.74 -2.21 15.06
C HIS A 133 -4.22 -1.81 15.15
N ARG A 134 -5.01 -2.48 16.00
CA ARG A 134 -6.45 -2.27 16.06
C ARG A 134 -6.75 -0.86 16.55
N LEU A 135 -7.59 -0.15 15.82
CA LEU A 135 -8.13 1.13 16.26
C LEU A 135 -9.23 0.85 17.29
N ASN A 136 -9.08 1.41 18.48
CA ASN A 136 -10.13 1.41 19.48
C ASN A 136 -11.12 2.51 19.07
N THR A 137 -12.16 2.13 18.34
CA THR A 137 -13.34 2.98 18.19
C THR A 137 -14.06 3.01 19.54
N THR A 138 -13.92 4.12 20.27
CA THR A 138 -14.75 4.45 21.44
C THR A 138 -16.19 4.68 21.04
#